data_AF-A0A1X3DVM3-F1
#
_entry.id   AF-A0A1X3DVM3-F1
#
_cell.length_a   1.000
_cell.length_b   1.000
_cell.length_c   1.000
_cell.angle_alpha   90.00
_cell.angle_beta   90.00
_cell.angle_gamma   90.00
#
_symmetry.space_group_name_H-M   'P 1'
#
loop_
_entity.id
_entity.type
_entity.pdbx_description
1 polymer ?
#
loop_
_entity_poly.entity_id
_entity_poly.type
_entity_poly.pdbx_seq_one_letter_code
_entity_poly.pdbx_strand_id
1 'polypeptide(L)'
;MRTNGEYTIGILADDLTSAADGAGPFVERGLRAVVGRRRLPHQEATIVAVDSGSRSVPVSQAARRQSELAEQLASRVVLYKTVDSTLRGHVTAEMEAAFTVSGRKMLVFAPAFPGAGRTTVDGVQLVDGIPVTETEYGRDPVHPARHSRLAELVPASIGSVVILDAATQADLDKQVAALPDPESILWVGSPGMALALAKRLAPLAVASDVTAAVSGDILVAIGSANPRNHRQADCIAMEPGIALLQAPIERMNDPGSVLRDIAQNAARRLADERFDMVIATGGDTMEAILDGLDIYEFEILQELEPGFPLGRTSLGDGRELLIAMKAGGFGDDDTLRRAITRLRLGTSVSELVVS
;
A
#
# COMPACT_ATOMS: atom_id res chain seq x y z
N MET A 1 14.41 7.94 -24.01
CA MET A 1 15.79 7.49 -24.31
C MET A 1 16.28 6.76 -23.08
N ARG A 2 16.65 5.48 -23.18
CA ARG A 2 17.13 4.68 -22.03
C ARG A 2 18.46 5.26 -21.54
N THR A 3 18.46 5.87 -20.37
CA THR A 3 19.69 6.22 -19.66
C THR A 3 19.85 5.18 -18.55
N ASN A 4 20.83 4.27 -18.72
CA ASN A 4 21.27 3.26 -17.75
C ASN A 4 20.43 2.00 -17.47
N GLY A 5 19.58 1.55 -18.39
CA GLY A 5 19.04 0.16 -18.33
C GLY A 5 18.08 -0.16 -17.18
N GLU A 6 17.85 0.76 -16.23
CA GLU A 6 16.88 0.63 -15.16
C GLU A 6 15.53 1.25 -15.56
N TYR A 7 14.44 0.54 -15.25
CA TYR A 7 13.09 1.05 -15.45
C TYR A 7 12.75 2.06 -14.35
N THR A 8 12.39 3.29 -14.72
CA THR A 8 11.68 4.18 -13.78
C THR A 8 10.21 3.78 -13.74
N ILE A 9 9.66 3.65 -12.54
CA ILE A 9 8.32 3.10 -12.33
C ILE A 9 7.48 4.14 -11.58
N GLY A 10 6.34 4.47 -12.17
CA GLY A 10 5.27 5.23 -11.52
C GLY A 10 4.23 4.28 -10.96
N ILE A 11 3.87 4.45 -9.69
CA ILE A 11 2.82 3.69 -9.03
C ILE A 11 1.70 4.66 -8.62
N LEU A 12 0.49 4.37 -9.05
CA LEU A 12 -0.69 5.19 -8.76
C LEU A 12 -1.67 4.40 -7.90
N ALA A 13 -1.98 4.92 -6.72
CA ALA A 13 -2.84 4.27 -5.75
C ALA A 13 -4.05 5.13 -5.35
N ASP A 14 -5.10 4.47 -4.89
CA ASP A 14 -6.31 5.10 -4.35
C ASP A 14 -6.24 5.40 -2.85
N ASP A 15 -5.35 4.71 -2.14
CA ASP A 15 -5.03 4.92 -0.72
C ASP A 15 -3.53 4.74 -0.41
N LEU A 16 -3.16 5.19 0.79
CA LEU A 16 -1.77 5.19 1.28
C LEU A 16 -1.16 3.80 1.45
N THR A 17 -1.96 2.83 1.91
CA THR A 17 -1.46 1.46 2.13
C THR A 17 -1.16 0.77 0.81
N SER A 18 -2.03 0.95 -0.18
CA SER A 18 -1.86 0.42 -1.54
C SER A 18 -0.66 1.06 -2.24
N ALA A 19 -0.39 2.35 -2.02
CA ALA A 19 0.81 3.00 -2.53
C ALA A 19 2.09 2.33 -1.98
N ALA A 20 2.11 2.04 -0.68
CA ALA A 20 3.24 1.41 -0.02
C ALA A 20 3.39 -0.07 -0.38
N ASP A 21 2.31 -0.86 -0.35
CA ASP A 21 2.30 -2.27 -0.76
C ASP A 21 2.66 -2.45 -2.24
N GLY A 22 2.31 -1.48 -3.09
CA GLY A 22 2.72 -1.46 -4.48
C GLY A 22 4.22 -1.22 -4.66
N ALA A 23 4.84 -0.45 -3.78
CA ALA A 23 6.26 -0.10 -3.81
C ALA A 23 7.16 -1.14 -3.13
N GLY A 24 6.71 -1.75 -2.04
CA GLY A 24 7.46 -2.70 -1.20
C GLY A 24 8.21 -3.78 -1.98
N PRO A 25 7.56 -4.52 -2.90
CA PRO A 25 8.21 -5.56 -3.70
C PRO A 25 9.40 -5.11 -4.55
N PHE A 26 9.47 -3.83 -4.91
CA PHE A 26 10.62 -3.26 -5.63
C PHE A 26 11.77 -2.91 -4.67
N VAL A 27 11.43 -2.47 -3.45
CA VAL A 27 12.41 -2.19 -2.38
C VAL A 27 13.09 -3.47 -1.91
N GLU A 28 12.36 -4.58 -1.79
CA GLU A 28 12.92 -5.90 -1.52
C GLU A 28 13.94 -6.36 -2.58
N ARG A 29 13.90 -5.76 -3.78
CA ARG A 29 14.88 -5.98 -4.86
C ARG A 29 15.93 -4.88 -4.96
N GLY A 30 16.09 -4.09 -3.90
CA GLY A 30 17.12 -3.07 -3.78
C GLY A 30 16.83 -1.76 -4.51
N LEU A 31 15.62 -1.55 -5.04
CA LEU A 31 15.27 -0.28 -5.67
C LEU A 31 14.78 0.73 -4.63
N ARG A 32 15.21 1.99 -4.76
CA ARG A 32 14.72 3.08 -3.91
C ARG A 32 13.29 3.45 -4.31
N ALA A 33 12.40 3.56 -3.32
CA ALA A 33 11.02 3.98 -3.51
C ALA A 33 10.61 5.15 -2.60
N VAL A 34 9.96 6.15 -3.18
CA VAL A 34 9.37 7.28 -2.45
C VAL A 34 7.87 7.33 -2.72
N VAL A 35 7.09 7.51 -1.66
CA VAL A 35 5.64 7.67 -1.69
C VAL A 35 5.30 9.15 -1.50
N GLY A 36 4.53 9.73 -2.41
CA GLY A 36 3.89 11.03 -2.26
C GLY A 36 2.42 10.89 -1.84
N ARG A 37 1.91 11.88 -1.10
CA ARG A 37 0.53 11.94 -0.62
C ARG A 37 -0.23 13.05 -1.34
N ARG A 38 -1.29 12.71 -2.08
CA ARG A 38 -2.16 13.58 -2.89
C ARG A 38 -1.44 14.38 -4.00
N ARG A 39 -0.12 14.33 -4.05
CA ARG A 39 0.77 14.94 -5.03
C ARG A 39 2.02 14.06 -5.17
N LEU A 40 2.73 14.22 -6.28
CA LEU A 40 4.02 13.53 -6.46
C LEU A 40 5.05 14.00 -5.42
N PRO A 41 5.94 13.10 -4.98
CA PRO A 41 7.06 13.49 -4.14
C PRO A 41 8.04 14.36 -4.93
N HIS A 42 8.75 15.23 -4.22
CA HIS A 42 9.84 16.04 -4.77
C HIS A 42 11.14 15.23 -4.92
N GLN A 43 11.32 14.22 -4.06
CA GLN A 43 12.49 13.36 -4.12
C GLN A 43 12.45 12.44 -5.34
N GLU A 44 13.52 12.45 -6.12
CA GLU A 44 13.70 11.52 -7.23
C GLU A 44 14.07 10.12 -6.74
N ALA A 45 13.37 9.12 -7.25
CA ALA A 45 13.64 7.72 -6.97
C ALA A 45 13.30 6.87 -8.20
N THR A 46 13.87 5.66 -8.26
CA THR A 46 13.56 4.69 -9.33
C THR A 46 12.08 4.35 -9.32
N ILE A 47 11.51 4.17 -8.12
CA ILE A 47 10.09 3.97 -7.89
C ILE A 47 9.49 5.22 -7.27
N VAL A 48 8.48 5.80 -7.93
CA VAL A 48 7.66 6.87 -7.37
C VAL A 48 6.23 6.38 -7.26
N ALA A 49 5.76 6.21 -6.03
CA ALA A 49 4.39 5.88 -5.72
C ALA A 49 3.63 7.13 -5.28
N VAL A 50 2.34 7.20 -5.59
CA VAL A 50 1.49 8.29 -5.13
C VAL A 50 0.13 7.76 -4.69
N ASP A 51 -0.23 8.11 -3.46
CA ASP A 51 -1.58 7.99 -2.95
C ASP A 51 -2.42 9.18 -3.42
N SER A 52 -3.52 8.92 -4.13
CA SER A 52 -4.45 9.96 -4.58
C SER A 52 -5.52 10.35 -3.54
N GLY A 53 -5.65 9.59 -2.46
CA GLY A 53 -6.72 9.71 -1.48
C GLY A 53 -8.11 9.62 -2.13
N SER A 54 -8.27 8.77 -3.14
CA SER A 54 -9.47 8.71 -3.98
C SER A 54 -10.53 7.72 -3.50
N ARG A 55 -10.20 6.82 -2.58
CA ARG A 55 -11.12 5.74 -2.14
C ARG A 55 -12.47 6.27 -1.67
N SER A 56 -12.48 7.20 -0.71
CA SER A 56 -13.69 7.66 -0.03
C SER A 56 -14.31 8.95 -0.58
N VAL A 57 -13.77 9.49 -1.69
CA VAL A 57 -14.36 10.68 -2.34
C VAL A 57 -15.41 10.27 -3.39
N PRO A 58 -16.27 11.20 -3.85
CA PRO A 58 -17.18 10.91 -4.96
C PRO A 58 -16.43 10.46 -6.22
N VAL A 59 -17.05 9.56 -6.99
CA VAL A 59 -16.45 8.93 -8.19
C VAL A 59 -15.86 9.94 -9.19
N SER A 60 -16.50 11.09 -9.39
CA SER A 60 -16.01 12.13 -10.29
C SER A 60 -14.72 12.79 -9.78
N GLN A 61 -14.59 12.95 -8.46
CA GLN A 61 -13.36 13.45 -7.84
C GLN A 61 -12.27 12.38 -7.87
N ALA A 62 -12.62 11.12 -7.62
CA ALA A 62 -11.68 10.00 -7.71
C ALA A 62 -11.05 9.90 -9.11
N ALA A 63 -11.89 9.88 -10.15
CA ALA A 63 -11.44 9.86 -11.54
C ALA A 63 -10.56 11.09 -11.88
N ARG A 64 -10.95 12.28 -11.44
CA ARG A 64 -10.17 13.50 -11.66
C ARG A 64 -8.77 13.41 -11.04
N ARG A 65 -8.66 13.05 -9.76
CA ARG A 65 -7.37 12.95 -9.06
C ARG A 65 -6.47 11.90 -9.70
N GLN A 66 -7.04 10.76 -10.09
CA GLN A 66 -6.33 9.68 -10.76
C GLN A 66 -5.80 10.12 -12.14
N SER A 67 -6.61 10.85 -12.91
CA SER A 67 -6.18 11.46 -14.17
C SER A 67 -5.01 12.43 -13.97
N GLU A 68 -5.16 13.41 -13.06
CA GLU A 68 -4.14 14.44 -12.81
C GLU A 68 -2.79 13.83 -12.37
N LEU A 69 -2.81 12.78 -11.54
CA LEU A 69 -1.59 12.10 -11.10
C LEU A 69 -1.02 11.13 -12.16
N ALA A 70 -1.88 10.43 -12.91
CA ALA A 70 -1.44 9.57 -14.01
C ALA A 70 -0.76 10.36 -15.12
N GLU A 71 -1.26 11.56 -15.45
CA GLU A 71 -0.65 12.45 -16.43
C GLU A 71 0.76 12.87 -16.01
N GLN A 72 0.95 13.22 -14.72
CA GLN A 72 2.27 13.57 -14.21
C GLN A 72 3.23 12.35 -14.18
N LEU A 73 2.71 11.15 -13.91
CA LEU A 73 3.48 9.90 -13.96
C LEU A 73 3.70 9.36 -15.38
N ALA A 74 3.07 9.92 -16.42
CA ALA A 74 3.12 9.38 -17.77
C ALA A 74 4.54 9.30 -18.36
N SER A 75 5.45 10.16 -17.88
CA SER A 75 6.86 10.18 -18.26
C SER A 75 7.69 9.02 -17.69
N ARG A 76 7.20 8.33 -16.65
CA ARG A 76 7.85 7.14 -16.07
C ARG A 76 7.79 5.99 -17.07
N VAL A 77 8.86 5.20 -17.18
CA VAL A 77 8.94 4.15 -18.22
C VAL A 77 7.84 3.09 -18.03
N VAL A 78 7.57 2.66 -16.80
CA VAL A 78 6.47 1.74 -16.48
C VAL A 78 5.46 2.43 -15.58
N LEU A 79 4.16 2.22 -15.84
CA LEU A 79 3.07 2.75 -15.03
C LEU A 79 2.23 1.60 -14.47
N TYR A 80 2.12 1.55 -13.15
CA TYR A 80 1.35 0.57 -12.41
C TYR A 80 0.28 1.27 -11.58
N LYS A 81 -0.99 0.97 -11.83
CA LYS A 81 -2.11 1.39 -11.00
C LYS A 81 -2.47 0.27 -10.02
N THR A 82 -2.39 0.56 -8.73
CA THR A 82 -2.85 -0.37 -7.70
C THR A 82 -4.38 -0.36 -7.63
N VAL A 83 -4.94 -1.50 -7.26
CA VAL A 83 -6.35 -1.65 -6.87
C VAL A 83 -6.44 -2.56 -5.65
N ASP A 84 -7.53 -2.46 -4.91
CA ASP A 84 -7.87 -3.42 -3.88
C ASP A 84 -8.06 -4.82 -4.50
N SER A 85 -7.36 -5.83 -3.97
CA SER A 85 -7.52 -7.23 -4.39
C SER A 85 -8.95 -7.76 -4.21
N THR A 86 -9.76 -7.08 -3.41
CA THR A 86 -11.19 -7.36 -3.20
C THR A 86 -12.13 -6.49 -4.05
N LEU A 87 -11.60 -5.74 -5.02
CA LEU A 87 -12.36 -4.94 -6.00
C LEU A 87 -13.28 -3.86 -5.39
N ARG A 88 -12.97 -3.40 -4.18
CA ARG A 88 -13.60 -2.24 -3.57
C ARG A 88 -13.08 -0.94 -4.18
N GLY A 89 -13.83 0.14 -4.00
CA GLY A 89 -13.50 1.48 -4.49
C GLY A 89 -13.97 1.74 -5.93
N HIS A 90 -13.46 2.79 -6.54
CA HIS A 90 -13.91 3.28 -7.86
C HIS A 90 -13.15 2.64 -9.03
N VAL A 91 -12.89 1.32 -8.96
CA VAL A 91 -11.96 0.59 -9.84
C VAL A 91 -12.10 0.97 -11.31
N THR A 92 -13.31 0.87 -11.89
CA THR A 92 -13.57 1.17 -13.31
C THR A 92 -13.26 2.62 -13.66
N ALA A 93 -13.77 3.59 -12.90
CA ALA A 93 -13.63 5.01 -13.21
C ALA A 93 -12.17 5.48 -13.08
N GLU A 94 -11.46 4.98 -12.08
CA GLU A 94 -10.05 5.32 -11.90
C GLU A 94 -9.15 4.65 -12.95
N MET A 95 -9.45 3.41 -13.32
CA MET A 95 -8.77 2.68 -14.39
C MET A 95 -8.92 3.42 -15.72
N GLU A 96 -10.14 3.84 -16.06
CA GLU A 96 -10.43 4.60 -17.28
C GLU A 96 -9.69 5.94 -17.31
N ALA A 97 -9.76 6.68 -16.19
CA ALA A 97 -9.11 7.97 -16.03
C ALA A 97 -7.59 7.87 -16.21
N ALA A 98 -6.96 6.92 -15.52
CA ALA A 98 -5.52 6.70 -15.64
C ALA A 98 -5.13 6.27 -17.07
N PHE A 99 -5.88 5.34 -17.67
CA PHE A 99 -5.58 4.84 -19.03
C PHE A 99 -5.60 5.98 -20.06
N THR A 100 -6.63 6.82 -20.03
CA THR A 100 -6.88 7.88 -21.02
C THR A 100 -5.71 8.86 -21.15
N VAL A 101 -5.08 9.24 -20.03
CA VAL A 101 -3.99 10.23 -20.01
C VAL A 101 -2.59 9.62 -19.98
N SER A 102 -2.48 8.33 -19.66
CA SER A 102 -1.18 7.65 -19.51
C SER A 102 -0.38 7.47 -20.81
N GLY A 103 -1.02 7.62 -21.98
CA GLY A 103 -0.43 7.33 -23.28
C GLY A 103 -0.12 5.84 -23.53
N ARG A 104 -0.58 4.95 -22.65
CA ARG A 104 -0.41 3.49 -22.81
C ARG A 104 -1.36 2.95 -23.88
N LYS A 105 -0.93 1.87 -24.53
CA LYS A 105 -1.63 1.26 -25.67
C LYS A 105 -2.48 0.07 -25.27
N MET A 106 -2.16 -0.57 -24.15
CA MET A 106 -2.79 -1.77 -23.64
C MET A 106 -3.00 -1.68 -22.14
N LEU A 107 -4.10 -2.25 -21.67
CA LEU A 107 -4.34 -2.44 -20.25
C LEU A 107 -4.18 -3.92 -19.88
N VAL A 108 -3.45 -4.19 -18.80
CA VAL A 108 -3.34 -5.53 -18.23
C VAL A 108 -3.96 -5.51 -16.84
N PHE A 109 -4.98 -6.32 -16.59
CA PHE A 109 -5.71 -6.34 -15.32
C PHE A 109 -5.52 -7.67 -14.59
N ALA A 110 -4.89 -7.65 -13.42
CA ALA A 110 -4.69 -8.82 -12.56
C ALA A 110 -4.78 -8.45 -11.06
N PRO A 111 -5.98 -8.52 -10.45
CA PRO A 111 -6.18 -8.20 -9.04
C PRO A 111 -5.87 -9.36 -8.09
N ALA A 112 -5.53 -10.56 -8.59
CA ALA A 112 -5.14 -11.69 -7.77
C ALA A 112 -3.97 -11.34 -6.83
N PHE A 113 -4.08 -11.79 -5.58
CA PHE A 113 -3.00 -11.79 -4.60
C PHE A 113 -3.02 -13.13 -3.84
N PRO A 114 -2.49 -14.21 -4.45
CA PRO A 114 -2.69 -15.57 -3.95
C PRO A 114 -2.13 -15.82 -2.55
N GLY A 115 -1.04 -15.14 -2.17
CA GLY A 115 -0.47 -15.20 -0.81
C GLY A 115 -1.43 -14.73 0.29
N ALA A 116 -2.43 -13.94 -0.07
CA ALA A 116 -3.51 -13.50 0.82
C ALA A 116 -4.83 -14.24 0.54
N GLY A 117 -4.85 -15.34 -0.21
CA GLY A 117 -6.10 -16.06 -0.52
C GLY A 117 -6.99 -15.39 -1.58
N ARG A 118 -6.49 -14.39 -2.31
CA ARG A 118 -7.22 -13.74 -3.42
C ARG A 118 -6.75 -14.31 -4.75
N THR A 119 -7.64 -14.96 -5.49
CA THR A 119 -7.31 -15.60 -6.77
C THR A 119 -8.24 -15.12 -7.87
N THR A 120 -7.79 -15.24 -9.12
CA THR A 120 -8.65 -15.03 -10.29
C THR A 120 -8.74 -16.34 -11.06
N VAL A 121 -9.95 -16.86 -11.27
CA VAL A 121 -10.19 -18.11 -12.01
C VAL A 121 -11.31 -17.87 -13.00
N ASP A 122 -11.07 -18.17 -14.28
CA ASP A 122 -11.99 -17.95 -15.40
C ASP A 122 -12.53 -16.50 -15.45
N GLY A 123 -11.63 -15.54 -15.21
CA GLY A 123 -11.92 -14.12 -15.13
C GLY A 123 -12.79 -13.70 -13.94
N VAL A 124 -12.96 -14.55 -12.93
CA VAL A 124 -13.71 -14.27 -11.70
C VAL A 124 -12.76 -14.10 -10.52
N GLN A 125 -12.86 -12.98 -9.81
CA GLN A 125 -12.11 -12.73 -8.58
C GLN A 125 -12.76 -13.43 -7.38
N LEU A 126 -11.95 -14.21 -6.68
CA LEU A 126 -12.32 -15.00 -5.52
C LEU A 126 -11.56 -14.53 -4.27
N VAL A 127 -12.19 -14.66 -3.11
CA VAL A 127 -11.55 -14.59 -1.78
C VAL A 127 -11.79 -15.93 -1.11
N ASP A 128 -10.72 -16.66 -0.81
CA ASP A 128 -10.76 -17.99 -0.20
C ASP A 128 -11.70 -18.96 -0.95
N GLY A 129 -11.70 -18.87 -2.29
CA GLY A 129 -12.50 -19.69 -3.19
C GLY A 129 -13.94 -19.20 -3.42
N ILE A 130 -14.37 -18.12 -2.77
CA ILE A 130 -15.73 -17.56 -2.88
C ILE A 130 -15.70 -16.30 -3.77
N PRO A 131 -16.62 -16.14 -4.74
CA PRO A 131 -16.73 -14.91 -5.52
C PRO A 131 -16.79 -13.67 -4.62
N VAL A 132 -15.99 -12.65 -4.91
CA VAL A 132 -15.83 -11.51 -3.99
C VAL A 132 -17.14 -10.81 -3.63
N THR A 133 -18.12 -10.76 -4.55
CA THR A 133 -19.47 -10.23 -4.30
C THR A 133 -20.28 -11.00 -3.27
N GLU A 134 -19.97 -12.28 -3.06
CA GLU A 134 -20.65 -13.18 -2.12
C GLU A 134 -19.99 -13.19 -0.73
N THR A 135 -18.86 -12.52 -0.58
CA THR A 135 -18.10 -12.40 0.67
C THR A 135 -18.57 -11.19 1.49
N GLU A 136 -17.91 -10.94 2.63
CA GLU A 136 -18.08 -9.72 3.41
C GLU A 136 -17.75 -8.43 2.63
N TYR A 137 -16.83 -8.49 1.65
CA TYR A 137 -16.43 -7.33 0.83
C TYR A 137 -17.55 -6.88 -0.11
N GLY A 138 -18.44 -7.79 -0.55
CA GLY A 138 -19.65 -7.44 -1.28
C GLY A 138 -20.69 -6.69 -0.42
N ARG A 139 -20.54 -6.73 0.90
CA ARG A 139 -21.41 -6.07 1.89
C ARG A 139 -20.70 -4.92 2.61
N ASP A 140 -19.54 -4.49 2.13
CA ASP A 140 -18.81 -3.35 2.70
C ASP A 140 -19.73 -2.10 2.72
N PRO A 141 -19.87 -1.43 3.87
CA PRO A 141 -20.85 -0.35 4.03
C PRO A 141 -20.49 0.93 3.27
N VAL A 142 -19.22 1.08 2.86
CA VAL A 142 -18.71 2.29 2.20
C VAL A 142 -18.50 2.02 0.72
N HIS A 143 -17.80 0.94 0.38
CA HIS A 143 -17.41 0.61 -0.99
C HIS A 143 -17.59 -0.88 -1.28
N PRO A 144 -18.84 -1.36 -1.42
CA PRO A 144 -19.11 -2.77 -1.68
C PRO A 144 -18.50 -3.20 -3.02
N ALA A 145 -17.87 -4.38 -3.03
CA ALA A 145 -17.47 -5.04 -4.26
C ALA A 145 -18.72 -5.48 -5.03
N ARG A 146 -19.00 -4.84 -6.17
CA ARG A 146 -20.26 -5.05 -6.93
C ARG A 146 -20.14 -6.09 -8.04
N HIS A 147 -18.92 -6.41 -8.46
CA HIS A 147 -18.67 -7.33 -9.57
C HIS A 147 -17.57 -8.31 -9.17
N SER A 148 -17.78 -9.59 -9.48
CA SER A 148 -16.74 -10.62 -9.35
C SER A 148 -16.08 -10.91 -10.70
N ARG A 149 -16.78 -10.74 -11.82
CA ARG A 149 -16.23 -10.92 -13.16
C ARG A 149 -15.41 -9.68 -13.54
N LEU A 150 -14.12 -9.85 -13.78
CA LEU A 150 -13.21 -8.74 -14.09
C LEU A 150 -13.57 -8.01 -15.38
N ALA A 151 -14.13 -8.71 -16.37
CA ALA A 151 -14.58 -8.11 -17.63
C ALA A 151 -15.69 -7.06 -17.42
N GLU A 152 -16.48 -7.13 -16.35
CA GLU A 152 -17.51 -6.15 -16.03
C GLU A 152 -16.93 -4.84 -15.47
N LEU A 153 -15.69 -4.86 -15.01
CA LEU A 153 -14.98 -3.68 -14.51
C LEU A 153 -14.17 -2.95 -15.58
N VAL A 154 -13.94 -3.57 -16.74
CA VAL A 154 -13.15 -3.01 -17.83
C VAL A 154 -13.96 -1.94 -18.55
N PRO A 155 -13.50 -0.68 -18.60
CA PRO A 155 -14.18 0.38 -19.32
C PRO A 155 -14.25 0.08 -20.82
N ALA A 156 -15.42 0.30 -21.43
CA ALA A 156 -15.64 0.07 -22.86
C ALA A 156 -14.79 0.98 -23.77
N SER A 157 -14.25 2.08 -23.23
CA SER A 157 -13.35 3.00 -23.91
C SER A 157 -11.95 2.41 -24.16
N ILE A 158 -11.59 1.32 -23.50
CA ILE A 158 -10.26 0.70 -23.58
C ILE A 158 -10.27 -0.41 -24.63
N GLY A 159 -9.68 -0.15 -25.80
CA GLY A 159 -9.74 -1.07 -26.95
C GLY A 159 -8.82 -2.29 -26.88
N SER A 160 -7.78 -2.29 -26.04
CA SER A 160 -6.84 -3.41 -25.90
C SER A 160 -6.65 -3.76 -24.44
N VAL A 161 -7.18 -4.92 -24.04
CA VAL A 161 -7.22 -5.37 -22.65
C VAL A 161 -6.83 -6.84 -22.56
N VAL A 162 -6.01 -7.15 -21.56
CA VAL A 162 -5.69 -8.52 -21.16
C VAL A 162 -6.05 -8.68 -19.69
N ILE A 163 -6.89 -9.67 -19.39
CA ILE A 163 -7.21 -10.07 -18.01
C ILE A 163 -6.36 -11.30 -17.70
N LEU A 164 -5.65 -11.29 -16.57
CA LEU A 164 -4.82 -12.42 -16.15
C LEU A 164 -5.52 -13.19 -15.03
N ASP A 165 -5.75 -14.47 -15.28
CA ASP A 165 -6.14 -15.41 -14.24
C ASP A 165 -4.91 -15.85 -13.45
N ALA A 166 -5.07 -16.07 -12.14
CA ALA A 166 -3.99 -16.59 -11.31
C ALA A 166 -4.55 -17.25 -10.04
N ALA A 167 -4.22 -18.53 -9.88
CA ALA A 167 -4.43 -19.28 -8.65
C ALA A 167 -3.21 -19.22 -7.72
N THR A 168 -2.03 -18.97 -8.29
CA THR A 168 -0.75 -18.90 -7.58
C THR A 168 0.08 -17.70 -8.01
N GLN A 169 1.02 -17.26 -7.16
CA GLN A 169 1.95 -16.18 -7.54
C GLN A 169 2.79 -16.55 -8.76
N ALA A 170 3.12 -17.84 -8.93
CA ALA A 170 3.85 -18.33 -10.09
C ALA A 170 3.08 -18.14 -11.41
N ASP A 171 1.74 -18.20 -11.38
CA ASP A 171 0.90 -17.93 -12.55
C ASP A 171 1.02 -16.47 -12.98
N LEU A 172 0.98 -15.52 -12.03
CA LEU A 172 1.18 -14.10 -12.29
C LEU A 172 2.60 -13.85 -12.81
N ASP A 173 3.62 -14.35 -12.12
CA ASP A 173 5.02 -14.17 -12.51
C ASP A 173 5.27 -14.61 -13.96
N LYS A 174 4.75 -15.79 -14.34
CA LYS A 174 4.90 -16.35 -15.69
C LYS A 174 4.19 -15.49 -16.74
N GLN A 175 2.95 -15.09 -16.49
CA GLN A 175 2.15 -14.32 -17.44
C GLN A 175 2.68 -12.89 -17.60
N VAL A 176 3.01 -12.22 -16.49
CA VAL A 176 3.62 -10.89 -16.51
C VAL A 176 4.97 -10.91 -17.22
N ALA A 177 5.80 -11.94 -17.04
CA ALA A 177 7.08 -12.07 -17.75
C ALA A 177 6.92 -12.28 -19.27
N ALA A 178 5.82 -12.90 -19.72
CA ALA A 178 5.59 -13.23 -21.12
C ALA A 178 5.07 -12.06 -21.97
N LEU A 179 4.48 -11.03 -21.36
CA LEU A 179 3.91 -9.88 -22.06
C LEU A 179 5.03 -8.98 -22.63
N PRO A 180 5.08 -8.66 -23.93
CA PRO A 180 6.11 -7.77 -24.49
C PRO A 180 5.89 -6.31 -24.07
N ASP A 181 6.91 -5.46 -24.32
CA ASP A 181 6.82 -4.00 -24.26
C ASP A 181 6.14 -3.43 -23.00
N PRO A 182 6.70 -3.66 -21.80
CA PRO A 182 6.10 -3.24 -20.52
C PRO A 182 5.87 -1.72 -20.43
N GLU A 183 6.61 -0.92 -21.19
CA GLU A 183 6.43 0.52 -21.32
C GLU A 183 5.15 0.92 -22.08
N SER A 184 4.55 0.02 -22.85
CA SER A 184 3.31 0.30 -23.58
C SER A 184 2.05 -0.05 -22.80
N ILE A 185 2.21 -0.67 -21.62
CA ILE A 185 1.13 -1.25 -20.83
C ILE A 185 0.82 -0.34 -19.63
N LEU A 186 -0.47 -0.09 -19.38
CA LEU A 186 -0.95 0.29 -18.06
C LEU A 186 -1.22 -0.99 -17.28
N TRP A 187 -0.36 -1.26 -16.29
CA TRP A 187 -0.52 -2.41 -15.42
C TRP A 187 -1.53 -2.06 -14.33
N VAL A 188 -2.56 -2.88 -14.15
CA VAL A 188 -3.58 -2.67 -13.12
C VAL A 188 -3.70 -3.94 -12.29
N GLY A 189 -3.55 -3.83 -10.98
CA GLY A 189 -3.57 -5.01 -10.12
C GLY A 189 -3.31 -4.70 -8.66
N SER A 190 -3.26 -5.73 -7.85
CA SER A 190 -3.03 -5.65 -6.40
C SER A 190 -1.57 -6.05 -6.07
N PRO A 191 -1.17 -6.26 -4.79
CA PRO A 191 0.21 -6.61 -4.45
C PRO A 191 0.79 -7.83 -5.21
N GLY A 192 -0.04 -8.78 -5.64
CA GLY A 192 0.40 -9.88 -6.51
C GLY A 192 1.00 -9.42 -7.85
N MET A 193 0.45 -8.36 -8.44
CA MET A 193 0.99 -7.73 -9.66
C MET A 193 2.31 -7.00 -9.35
N ALA A 194 2.39 -6.30 -8.23
CA ALA A 194 3.61 -5.62 -7.80
C ALA A 194 4.79 -6.60 -7.63
N LEU A 195 4.55 -7.76 -6.99
CA LEU A 195 5.52 -8.84 -6.85
C LEU A 195 6.05 -9.34 -8.21
N ALA A 196 5.14 -9.58 -9.16
CA ALA A 196 5.47 -10.07 -10.50
C ALA A 196 6.21 -9.02 -11.34
N LEU A 197 5.79 -7.75 -11.28
CA LEU A 197 6.46 -6.63 -11.96
C LEU A 197 7.86 -6.40 -11.41
N ALA A 198 8.01 -6.37 -10.09
CA ALA A 198 9.31 -6.25 -9.48
C ALA A 198 10.22 -7.42 -9.89
N LYS A 199 9.70 -8.65 -10.02
CA LYS A 199 10.48 -9.83 -10.44
C LYS A 199 11.01 -9.70 -11.85
N ARG A 200 10.21 -9.07 -12.69
CA ARG A 200 10.52 -8.86 -14.10
C ARG A 200 11.46 -7.68 -14.33
N LEU A 201 11.27 -6.58 -13.61
CA LEU A 201 11.83 -5.28 -13.95
C LEU A 201 13.01 -4.87 -13.06
N ALA A 202 13.07 -5.36 -11.83
CA ALA A 202 14.16 -5.05 -10.92
C ALA A 202 15.28 -6.10 -11.03
N PRO A 203 16.55 -5.70 -10.87
CA PRO A 203 17.66 -6.64 -10.85
C PRO A 203 17.51 -7.64 -9.69
N LEU A 204 18.13 -8.82 -9.84
CA LEU A 204 18.35 -9.74 -8.72
C LEU A 204 19.45 -9.13 -7.82
N ALA A 205 19.09 -8.12 -7.04
CA ALA A 205 19.94 -7.57 -6.00
C ALA A 205 19.47 -8.09 -4.63
N VAL A 206 20.42 -8.37 -3.74
CA VAL A 206 20.12 -8.60 -2.32
C VAL A 206 19.74 -7.24 -1.75
N ALA A 207 18.56 -7.15 -1.11
CA ALA A 207 18.17 -5.95 -0.38
C ALA A 207 19.34 -5.50 0.51
N SER A 208 19.73 -4.23 0.40
CA SER A 208 20.63 -3.66 1.39
C SER A 208 19.87 -3.68 2.72
N ASP A 209 20.39 -4.39 3.72
CA ASP A 209 19.82 -4.39 5.06
C ASP A 209 19.85 -2.97 5.61
N VAL A 210 18.74 -2.24 5.46
CA VAL A 210 18.58 -0.95 6.12
C VAL A 210 18.25 -1.26 7.58
N THR A 211 19.27 -1.16 8.43
CA THR A 211 19.13 -1.21 9.88
C THR A 211 18.43 0.07 10.35
N ALA A 212 17.10 0.08 10.27
CA ALA A 212 16.27 1.06 10.94
C ALA A 212 16.10 0.64 12.41
N ALA A 213 17.16 0.83 13.20
CA ALA A 213 17.11 0.60 14.64
C ALA A 213 16.43 1.79 15.32
N VAL A 214 15.42 1.51 16.14
CA VAL A 214 14.76 2.53 16.94
C VAL A 214 15.57 2.78 18.21
N SER A 215 15.88 4.04 18.48
CA SER A 215 16.64 4.44 19.67
C SER A 215 15.77 5.04 20.77
N GLY A 216 14.61 5.58 20.40
CA GLY A 216 13.63 6.21 21.27
C GLY A 216 12.40 5.35 21.57
N ASP A 217 11.37 6.03 22.08
CA ASP A 217 10.05 5.47 22.33
C ASP A 217 9.28 5.29 21.01
N ILE A 218 8.49 4.22 20.92
CA ILE A 218 7.61 3.97 19.77
C ILE A 218 6.19 4.41 20.13
N LEU A 219 5.61 5.27 19.31
CA LEU A 219 4.19 5.57 19.38
C LEU A 219 3.40 4.55 18.55
N VAL A 220 2.42 3.88 19.14
CA VAL A 220 1.52 2.97 18.42
C VAL A 220 0.10 3.54 18.43
N ALA A 221 -0.43 3.84 17.25
CA ALA A 221 -1.74 4.44 17.04
C ALA A 221 -2.70 3.48 16.35
N ILE A 222 -3.81 3.14 17.03
CA ILE A 222 -4.81 2.20 16.55
C ILE A 222 -6.12 2.94 16.35
N GLY A 223 -6.40 3.37 15.11
CA GLY A 223 -7.64 4.06 14.75
C GLY A 223 -8.83 3.15 14.43
N SER A 224 -8.58 1.85 14.24
CA SER A 224 -9.61 0.90 13.81
C SER A 224 -10.22 0.16 15.01
N ALA A 225 -11.55 0.16 15.10
CA ALA A 225 -12.33 -0.60 16.08
C ALA A 225 -12.34 -2.13 15.84
N ASN A 226 -11.45 -2.65 14.98
CA ASN A 226 -11.34 -4.09 14.76
C ASN A 226 -10.80 -4.77 16.03
N PRO A 227 -11.51 -5.75 16.63
CA PRO A 227 -11.08 -6.40 17.87
C PRO A 227 -9.68 -7.00 17.82
N ARG A 228 -9.20 -7.39 16.63
CA ARG A 228 -7.84 -7.90 16.45
C ARG A 228 -6.78 -6.86 16.78
N ASN A 229 -6.95 -5.60 16.35
CA ASN A 229 -5.96 -4.57 16.63
C ASN A 229 -5.87 -4.29 18.14
N HIS A 230 -6.99 -4.41 18.87
CA HIS A 230 -6.99 -4.30 20.32
C HIS A 230 -6.23 -5.44 20.99
N ARG A 231 -6.43 -6.69 20.58
CA ARG A 231 -5.64 -7.82 21.09
C ARG A 231 -4.15 -7.67 20.80
N GLN A 232 -3.78 -7.23 19.60
CA GLN A 232 -2.39 -6.91 19.25
C GLN A 232 -1.80 -5.82 20.15
N ALA A 233 -2.61 -4.85 20.57
CA ALA A 233 -2.19 -3.80 21.47
C ALA A 233 -2.05 -4.29 22.91
N ASP A 234 -2.95 -5.15 23.38
CA ASP A 234 -2.87 -5.78 24.70
C ASP A 234 -1.56 -6.56 24.85
N CYS A 235 -1.12 -7.22 23.77
CA CYS A 235 0.16 -7.92 23.70
C CYS A 235 1.38 -7.02 23.96
N ILE A 236 1.29 -5.71 23.68
CA ILE A 236 2.41 -4.75 23.78
C ILE A 236 2.18 -3.67 24.84
N ALA A 237 1.06 -3.68 25.56
CA ALA A 237 0.67 -2.60 26.46
C ALA A 237 1.64 -2.36 27.63
N MET A 238 2.35 -3.41 28.04
CA MET A 238 3.32 -3.39 29.14
C MET A 238 4.77 -3.31 28.64
N GLU A 239 5.00 -3.21 27.33
CA GLU A 239 6.34 -3.11 26.76
C GLU A 239 6.96 -1.74 27.11
N PRO A 240 8.15 -1.68 27.74
CA PRO A 240 8.81 -0.42 28.08
C PRO A 240 9.06 0.41 26.82
N GLY A 241 8.94 1.73 26.87
CA GLY A 241 9.19 2.60 25.71
C GLY A 241 8.13 2.52 24.60
N ILE A 242 6.94 1.97 24.89
CA ILE A 242 5.78 2.02 24.00
C ILE A 242 4.74 3.00 24.56
N ALA A 243 4.25 3.90 23.72
CA ALA A 243 3.08 4.71 24.00
C ALA A 243 1.91 4.29 23.12
N LEU A 244 0.77 3.94 23.72
CA LEU A 244 -0.43 3.53 22.98
C LEU A 244 -1.45 4.66 22.87
N LEU A 245 -2.00 4.83 21.67
CA LEU A 245 -3.21 5.60 21.38
C LEU A 245 -4.21 4.68 20.68
N GLN A 246 -5.42 4.56 21.22
CA GLN A 246 -6.40 3.60 20.74
C GLN A 246 -7.77 4.24 20.61
N ALA A 247 -8.45 3.94 19.50
CA ALA A 247 -9.87 4.14 19.35
C ALA A 247 -10.63 3.26 20.36
N PRO A 248 -11.87 3.60 20.73
CA PRO A 248 -12.72 2.69 21.49
C PRO A 248 -13.03 1.40 20.71
N ILE A 249 -13.19 0.29 21.43
CA ILE A 249 -13.62 -1.00 20.84
C ILE A 249 -15.04 -0.87 20.26
N GLU A 250 -15.91 -0.14 20.96
CA GLU A 250 -17.27 0.12 20.50
C GLU A 250 -17.25 1.14 19.36
N ARG A 251 -17.94 0.80 18.26
CA ARG A 251 -18.10 1.73 17.13
C ARG A 251 -18.86 2.96 17.59
N MET A 252 -18.19 4.10 17.55
CA MET A 252 -18.81 5.39 17.85
C MET A 252 -19.65 5.90 16.67
N ASN A 253 -20.64 6.76 16.99
CA ASN A 253 -21.51 7.38 15.99
C ASN A 253 -20.76 8.33 15.03
N ASP A 254 -19.65 8.92 15.47
CA ASP A 254 -18.76 9.74 14.63
C ASP A 254 -17.34 9.13 14.62
N PRO A 255 -17.07 8.13 13.74
CA PRO A 255 -15.74 7.59 13.55
C PRO A 255 -14.70 8.63 13.11
N GLY A 256 -15.14 9.69 12.42
CA GLY A 256 -14.28 10.77 11.98
C GLY A 256 -13.72 11.60 13.14
N SER A 257 -14.51 11.82 14.19
CA SER A 257 -14.00 12.48 15.41
C SER A 257 -12.94 11.65 16.10
N VAL A 258 -13.16 10.34 16.22
CA VAL A 258 -12.19 9.43 16.85
C VAL A 258 -10.86 9.45 16.10
N LEU A 259 -10.91 9.40 14.76
CA LEU A 259 -9.71 9.49 13.93
C LEU A 259 -8.98 10.83 14.12
N ARG A 260 -9.71 11.95 14.13
CA ARG A 260 -9.14 13.28 14.37
C ARG A 260 -8.47 13.36 15.75
N ASP A 261 -9.12 12.84 16.78
CA ASP A 261 -8.59 12.87 18.15
C ASP A 261 -7.31 12.04 18.26
N ILE A 262 -7.28 10.83 17.70
CA ILE A 262 -6.08 9.98 17.68
C ILE A 262 -4.94 10.68 16.94
N ALA A 263 -5.20 11.22 15.76
CA ALA A 263 -4.19 11.92 14.96
C ALA A 263 -3.63 13.15 15.68
N GLN A 264 -4.48 13.97 16.29
CA GLN A 264 -4.05 15.14 17.06
C GLN A 264 -3.25 14.77 18.30
N ASN A 265 -3.61 13.69 18.99
CA ASN A 265 -2.83 13.19 20.13
C ASN A 265 -1.49 12.60 19.68
N ALA A 266 -1.46 11.92 18.54
CA ALA A 266 -0.24 11.38 17.95
C ALA A 266 0.73 12.48 17.55
N ALA A 267 0.26 13.47 16.78
CA ALA A 267 1.09 14.61 16.37
C ALA A 267 1.68 15.37 17.56
N ARG A 268 0.88 15.59 18.63
CA ARG A 268 1.37 16.20 19.87
C ARG A 268 2.45 15.39 20.58
N ARG A 269 2.35 14.06 20.56
CA ARG A 269 3.38 13.18 21.16
C ARG A 269 4.64 13.14 20.31
N LEU A 270 4.53 13.10 18.98
CA LEU A 270 5.67 13.05 18.06
C LEU A 270 6.47 14.37 18.01
N ALA A 271 5.94 15.45 18.58
CA ALA A 271 6.69 16.67 18.85
C ALA A 271 7.74 16.53 19.96
N ASP A 272 7.63 15.50 20.81
CA ASP A 272 8.62 15.17 21.84
C ASP A 272 9.76 14.36 21.20
N GLU A 273 11.01 14.81 21.39
CA GLU A 273 12.20 14.21 20.79
C GLU A 273 12.45 12.75 21.20
N ARG A 274 11.82 12.30 22.29
CA ARG A 274 11.91 10.88 22.69
C ARG A 274 11.23 9.94 21.71
N PHE A 275 10.29 10.41 20.90
CA PHE A 275 9.65 9.58 19.87
C PHE A 275 10.33 9.79 18.52
N ASP A 276 10.97 8.74 18.03
CA ASP A 276 11.59 8.63 16.71
C ASP A 276 10.84 7.65 15.79
N MET A 277 9.74 7.06 16.27
CA MET A 277 8.90 6.15 15.47
C MET A 277 7.40 6.24 15.76
N VAL A 278 6.59 6.09 14.71
CA VAL A 278 5.16 5.82 14.79
C VAL A 278 4.75 4.56 14.02
N ILE A 279 3.99 3.69 14.67
CA ILE A 279 3.28 2.58 14.05
C ILE A 279 1.79 2.91 14.02
N ALA A 280 1.16 2.90 12.85
CA ALA A 280 -0.28 3.09 12.75
C ALA A 280 -0.98 1.86 12.16
N THR A 281 -2.12 1.47 12.73
CA THR A 281 -2.98 0.44 12.13
C THR A 281 -4.11 1.12 11.35
N GLY A 282 -4.12 0.91 10.03
CA GLY A 282 -5.03 1.51 9.06
C GLY A 282 -4.39 2.68 8.30
N GLY A 283 -4.61 2.70 6.98
CA GLY A 283 -4.17 3.79 6.10
C GLY A 283 -4.69 5.15 6.55
N ASP A 284 -5.99 5.26 6.84
CA ASP A 284 -6.62 6.51 7.31
C ASP A 284 -5.98 7.04 8.60
N THR A 285 -5.62 6.15 9.54
CA THR A 285 -4.93 6.52 10.79
C THR A 285 -3.57 7.13 10.48
N MET A 286 -2.77 6.47 9.65
CA MET A 286 -1.46 6.99 9.25
C MET A 286 -1.62 8.31 8.48
N GLU A 287 -2.55 8.38 7.54
CA GLU A 287 -2.80 9.56 6.72
C GLU A 287 -3.18 10.77 7.59
N ALA A 288 -4.06 10.60 8.57
CA ALA A 288 -4.44 11.66 9.48
C ALA A 288 -3.28 12.12 10.39
N ILE A 289 -2.43 11.19 10.83
CA ILE A 289 -1.21 11.52 11.61
C ILE A 289 -0.24 12.34 10.76
N LEU A 290 0.04 11.90 9.53
CA LEU A 290 0.95 12.58 8.63
C LEU A 290 0.40 13.96 8.19
N ASP A 291 -0.92 14.12 8.05
CA ASP A 291 -1.56 15.43 7.87
C ASP A 291 -1.30 16.35 9.07
N GLY A 292 -1.43 15.84 10.30
CA GLY A 292 -1.15 16.61 11.52
C GLY A 292 0.32 16.99 11.71
N LEU A 293 1.22 16.37 10.95
CA LEU A 293 2.67 16.61 10.97
C LEU A 293 3.18 17.36 9.73
N ASP A 294 2.29 17.75 8.80
CA ASP A 294 2.64 18.37 7.51
C ASP A 294 3.63 17.53 6.67
N ILE A 295 3.54 16.20 6.76
CA ILE A 295 4.40 15.27 6.01
C ILE A 295 3.71 14.86 4.71
N TYR A 296 4.23 15.25 3.55
CA TYR A 296 3.60 14.95 2.26
C TYR A 296 4.27 13.81 1.48
N GLU A 297 5.41 13.31 1.96
CA GLU A 297 6.17 12.24 1.32
C GLU A 297 7.02 11.47 2.33
N PHE A 298 7.38 10.23 1.96
CA PHE A 298 8.28 9.37 2.74
C PHE A 298 8.93 8.32 1.85
N GLU A 299 10.10 7.84 2.25
CA GLU A 299 10.82 6.75 1.59
C GLU A 299 10.40 5.41 2.19
N ILE A 300 10.21 4.37 1.37
CA ILE A 300 10.02 2.99 1.85
C ILE A 300 11.39 2.34 2.06
N LEU A 301 11.59 1.74 3.23
CA LEU A 301 12.83 1.10 3.61
C LEU A 301 12.80 -0.42 3.43
N GLN A 302 11.72 -1.05 3.91
CA GLN A 302 11.52 -2.49 3.90
C GLN A 302 10.09 -2.82 4.34
N GLU A 303 9.74 -4.10 4.38
CA GLU A 303 8.55 -4.60 5.07
C GLU A 303 8.96 -5.31 6.38
N LEU A 304 8.21 -5.04 7.46
CA LEU A 304 8.40 -5.73 8.74
C LEU A 304 7.83 -7.15 8.68
N GLU A 305 6.68 -7.27 8.02
CA GLU A 305 5.97 -8.48 7.61
C GLU A 305 5.25 -8.15 6.28
N PRO A 306 4.84 -9.14 5.47
CA PRO A 306 4.13 -8.88 4.22
C PRO A 306 2.95 -7.91 4.40
N GLY A 307 2.91 -6.77 3.69
CA GLY A 307 1.86 -5.76 3.85
C GLY A 307 1.95 -4.91 5.13
N PHE A 308 3.12 -4.90 5.78
CA PHE A 308 3.47 -4.03 6.90
C PHE A 308 4.72 -3.20 6.57
N PRO A 309 4.63 -2.24 5.64
CA PRO A 309 5.75 -1.40 5.22
C PRO A 309 6.30 -0.53 6.35
N LEU A 310 7.63 -0.43 6.38
CA LEU A 310 8.43 0.52 7.14
C LEU A 310 8.99 1.58 6.18
N GLY A 311 8.82 2.85 6.55
CA GLY A 311 9.34 3.98 5.83
C GLY A 311 10.05 4.98 6.75
N ARG A 312 10.68 5.97 6.11
CA ARG A 312 11.36 7.09 6.76
C ARG A 312 10.84 8.41 6.21
N THR A 313 10.73 9.41 7.06
CA THR A 313 10.45 10.79 6.67
C THR A 313 11.18 11.76 7.58
N SER A 314 11.04 13.06 7.32
CA SER A 314 11.62 14.12 8.13
C SER A 314 10.52 15.03 8.64
N LEU A 315 10.59 15.35 9.93
CA LEU A 315 9.73 16.35 10.56
C LEU A 315 10.15 17.76 10.15
N GLY A 316 9.30 18.75 10.42
CA GLY A 316 9.57 20.15 10.08
C GLY A 316 10.80 20.75 10.80
N ASP A 317 11.23 20.14 11.90
CA ASP A 317 12.47 20.47 12.63
C ASP A 317 13.73 19.76 12.08
N GLY A 318 13.57 18.92 11.05
CA GLY A 318 14.64 18.15 10.42
C GLY A 318 14.95 16.80 11.07
N ARG A 319 14.26 16.44 12.18
CA ARG A 319 14.44 15.11 12.79
C ARG A 319 13.90 14.02 11.88
N GLU A 320 14.61 12.90 11.81
CA GLU A 320 14.10 11.70 11.14
C GLU A 320 12.98 11.07 11.97
N LEU A 321 11.94 10.62 11.30
CA LEU A 321 10.84 9.85 11.87
C LEU A 321 10.66 8.56 11.07
N LEU A 322 10.76 7.42 11.75
CA LEU A 322 10.36 6.14 11.19
C LEU A 322 8.85 6.00 11.26
N ILE A 323 8.25 5.53 10.17
CA ILE A 323 6.82 5.27 10.10
C ILE A 323 6.59 3.84 9.67
N ALA A 324 5.72 3.11 10.36
CA ALA A 324 5.26 1.82 9.89
C ALA A 324 3.74 1.79 9.87
N MET A 325 3.15 1.19 8.85
CA MET A 325 1.70 1.10 8.72
C MET A 325 1.28 -0.29 8.30
N LYS A 326 0.16 -0.78 8.83
CA LYS A 326 -0.48 -2.01 8.34
C LYS A 326 -1.95 -1.78 8.05
N ALA A 327 -2.50 -2.56 7.13
CA ALA A 327 -3.94 -2.59 6.92
C ALA A 327 -4.72 -3.01 8.20
N GLY A 328 -5.92 -2.47 8.36
CA GLY A 328 -6.79 -2.81 9.49
C GLY A 328 -7.13 -4.30 9.51
N GLY A 329 -6.89 -4.99 10.64
CA GLY A 329 -7.20 -6.42 10.77
C GLY A 329 -6.17 -7.39 10.15
N PHE A 330 -5.09 -6.88 9.55
CA PHE A 330 -3.99 -7.71 9.06
C PHE A 330 -3.13 -8.29 10.20
N GLY A 331 -2.53 -9.46 9.97
CA GLY A 331 -1.65 -10.17 10.90
C GLY A 331 -2.37 -11.03 11.93
N ASP A 332 -1.58 -11.66 12.80
CA ASP A 332 -2.03 -12.39 13.99
C ASP A 332 -1.91 -11.50 15.25
N ASP A 333 -2.24 -12.05 16.42
CA ASP A 333 -2.26 -11.27 17.67
C ASP A 333 -0.84 -10.87 18.17
N ASP A 334 0.24 -11.44 17.61
CA ASP A 334 1.64 -11.15 17.97
C ASP A 334 2.37 -10.23 16.97
N THR A 335 1.73 -9.88 15.86
CA THR A 335 2.32 -9.09 14.76
C THR A 335 2.99 -7.79 15.23
N LEU A 336 2.33 -7.00 16.10
CA LEU A 336 2.92 -5.76 16.63
C LEU A 336 4.13 -6.05 17.55
N ARG A 337 4.07 -7.11 18.35
CA ARG A 337 5.17 -7.52 19.24
C ARG A 337 6.40 -7.91 18.43
N ARG A 338 6.23 -8.71 17.37
CA ARG A 338 7.32 -9.11 16.47
C ARG A 338 7.94 -7.91 15.76
N ALA A 339 7.10 -7.02 15.21
CA ALA A 339 7.55 -5.78 14.59
C ALA A 339 8.41 -4.93 15.56
N ILE A 340 7.92 -4.65 16.76
CA ILE A 340 8.65 -3.87 17.79
C ILE A 340 9.96 -4.55 18.17
N THR A 341 9.94 -5.87 18.38
CA THR A 341 11.14 -6.64 18.74
C THR A 341 12.20 -6.50 17.65
N ARG A 342 11.79 -6.66 16.38
CA ARG A 342 12.68 -6.53 15.23
C ARG A 342 13.27 -5.13 15.09
N LEU A 343 12.46 -4.10 15.27
CA LEU A 343 12.86 -2.69 15.22
C LEU A 343 13.87 -2.32 16.32
N ARG A 344 13.75 -2.93 17.51
CA ARG A 344 14.70 -2.72 18.62
C ARG A 344 16.02 -3.46 18.43
N LEU A 345 15.97 -4.67 17.88
CA LEU A 345 17.16 -5.47 17.64
C LEU A 345 17.93 -5.01 16.40
N GLY A 346 17.31 -4.18 15.53
CA GLY A 346 17.89 -3.80 14.25
C GLY A 346 18.03 -4.99 13.28
N THR A 347 17.21 -6.03 13.45
CA THR A 347 17.34 -7.33 12.78
C THR A 347 16.63 -7.37 11.42
N SER A 348 17.23 -8.07 10.44
CA SER A 348 16.68 -8.28 9.09
C SER A 348 15.62 -9.41 9.03
N VAL A 349 14.83 -9.48 7.94
CA VAL A 349 13.81 -10.53 7.68
C VAL A 349 14.46 -11.92 7.65
N SER A 350 15.70 -12.01 7.19
CA SER A 350 16.39 -13.26 6.86
C SER A 350 16.87 -14.06 8.08
N GLU A 351 17.03 -13.44 9.25
CA GLU A 351 17.63 -14.08 10.43
C GLU A 351 16.62 -14.86 11.29
N LEU A 352 15.31 -14.60 11.16
CA LEU A 352 14.26 -15.22 12.00
C LEU A 352 13.59 -16.46 11.37
N VAL A 353 13.86 -16.76 10.10
CA VAL A 353 13.31 -17.97 9.44
C VAL A 353 14.15 -19.23 9.77
N VAL A 354 15.24 -19.07 10.52
CA VAL A 354 16.17 -20.15 10.87
C VAL A 354 16.18 -20.48 12.37
N SER A 355 15.32 -19.87 13.19
CA SER A 355 15.23 -20.15 14.64
C SER A 355 13.99 -20.95 15.02
#